data_AF-A0A2D4JSP5-F1
#
_entry.id   AF-A0A2D4JSP5-F1
#
_cell.length_a   1.000
_cell.length_b   1.000
_cell.length_c   1.000
_cell.angle_alpha   90.00
_cell.angle_beta   90.00
_cell.angle_gamma   90.00
#
_symmetry.space_group_name_H-M   'P 1'
#
loop_
_entity.id
_entity.type
_entity.pdbx_description
1 polymer ?
#
loop_
_entity_poly.entity_id
_entity_poly.type
_entity_poly.pdbx_seq_one_letter_code
_entity_poly.pdbx_strand_id
1 'polypeptide(L)'
;VYNAYYKLDRFLMKAARSTLSAVEKQNFYNIRKDLWNFFSMEKLDSRANQSIWLTIYKEHLVDLGVNEDMQTRAMVLQLWSTQSNVGPAVFWLLLFLLKHPPVMAAVQAEMEKLFRNRRLATGPICEILNQDVLDSTPIFDSAL
;
A
#
# COMPACT_ATOMS: atom_id res chain seq x y z
N VAL A 1 1.23 -13.02 0.42
CA VAL A 1 1.11 -11.82 1.28
C VAL A 1 -0.28 -11.18 1.21
N TYR A 2 -0.73 -10.69 0.04
CA TYR A 2 -2.02 -9.99 -0.11
C TYR A 2 -3.22 -10.70 0.53
N ASN A 3 -3.45 -11.99 0.21
CA ASN A 3 -4.59 -12.73 0.76
C ASN A 3 -4.57 -12.85 2.29
N ALA A 4 -3.39 -12.95 2.91
CA ALA A 4 -3.27 -12.98 4.37
C ALA A 4 -3.55 -11.59 4.96
N TYR A 5 -3.04 -10.54 4.33
CA TYR A 5 -3.31 -9.15 4.72
C TYR A 5 -4.80 -8.81 4.60
N TYR A 6 -5.45 -9.14 3.49
CA TYR A 6 -6.87 -8.90 3.28
C TYR A 6 -7.74 -9.60 4.35
N LYS A 7 -7.36 -10.82 4.74
CA LYS A 7 -8.02 -11.52 5.87
C LYS A 7 -7.78 -10.82 7.20
N LEU A 8 -6.56 -10.32 7.46
CA LEU A 8 -6.24 -9.56 8.66
C LEU A 8 -7.15 -8.32 8.76
N ASP A 9 -7.21 -7.53 7.69
CA ASP A 9 -7.93 -6.26 7.64
C ASP A 9 -9.41 -6.41 7.98
N ARG A 10 -10.06 -7.46 7.47
CA ARG A 10 -11.46 -7.79 7.79
C ARG A 10 -11.73 -8.07 9.27
N PHE A 11 -10.71 -8.52 10.02
CA PHE A 11 -10.83 -8.77 11.46
C PHE A 11 -10.39 -7.58 12.33
N LEU A 12 -9.64 -6.62 11.79
CA LEU A 12 -9.02 -5.54 12.59
C LEU A 12 -10.03 -4.74 13.38
N MET A 13 -11.16 -4.37 12.76
CA MET A 13 -12.19 -3.59 13.44
C MET A 13 -12.83 -4.34 14.62
N LYS A 14 -13.04 -5.66 14.47
CA LYS A 14 -13.54 -6.51 15.57
C LYS A 14 -12.46 -6.73 16.64
N ALA A 15 -11.20 -6.88 16.23
CA ALA A 15 -10.08 -7.00 17.14
C ALA A 15 -9.92 -5.75 18.01
N ALA A 16 -9.94 -4.57 17.40
CA ALA A 16 -9.85 -3.27 18.09
C ALA A 16 -10.98 -3.07 19.11
N ARG A 17 -12.19 -3.57 18.80
CA ARG A 17 -13.35 -3.52 19.70
C ARG A 17 -13.45 -4.70 20.66
N SER A 18 -12.50 -5.64 20.65
CA SER A 18 -12.53 -6.87 21.45
C SER A 18 -13.78 -7.75 21.24
N THR A 19 -14.38 -7.72 20.05
CA THR A 19 -15.63 -8.44 19.71
C THR A 19 -15.41 -9.71 18.88
N LEU A 20 -14.17 -10.21 18.81
CA LEU A 20 -13.87 -11.49 18.17
C LEU A 20 -14.41 -12.66 19.02
N SER A 21 -15.13 -13.58 18.38
CA SER A 21 -15.48 -14.88 18.96
C SER A 21 -14.23 -15.75 19.17
N ALA A 22 -14.34 -16.86 19.92
CA ALA A 22 -13.21 -17.75 20.18
C ALA A 22 -12.58 -18.30 18.88
N VAL A 23 -13.40 -18.74 17.93
CA VAL A 23 -12.95 -19.23 16.61
C VAL A 23 -12.26 -18.11 15.82
N GLU A 24 -12.80 -16.90 15.85
CA GLU A 24 -12.20 -15.76 15.16
C GLU A 24 -10.88 -15.32 15.80
N LYS A 25 -10.74 -15.40 17.13
CA LYS A 25 -9.46 -15.14 17.81
C LYS A 25 -8.39 -16.11 17.34
N GLN A 26 -8.72 -17.39 17.22
CA GLN A 26 -7.79 -18.39 16.71
C GLN A 26 -7.40 -18.12 15.25
N ASN A 27 -8.38 -17.80 14.40
CA ASN A 27 -8.14 -17.45 13.01
C ASN A 27 -7.28 -16.18 12.88
N PHE A 28 -7.59 -15.15 13.66
CA PHE A 28 -6.83 -13.90 13.70
C PHE A 28 -5.39 -14.12 14.16
N TYR A 29 -5.17 -14.99 15.14
CA TYR A 29 -3.83 -15.40 15.56
C TYR A 29 -3.07 -16.10 14.42
N ASN A 30 -3.69 -17.09 13.75
CA ASN A 30 -3.05 -17.81 12.65
C ASN A 30 -2.69 -16.88 11.48
N ILE A 31 -3.58 -15.96 11.12
CA ILE A 31 -3.32 -14.95 10.08
C ILE A 31 -2.12 -14.06 10.44
N ARG A 32 -2.05 -13.59 11.69
CA ARG A 32 -0.90 -12.80 12.16
C ARG A 32 0.40 -13.60 12.10
N LYS A 33 0.37 -14.87 12.49
CA LYS A 33 1.52 -15.77 12.41
C LYS A 33 2.01 -15.95 10.97
N ASP A 34 1.10 -16.13 10.01
CA ASP A 34 1.45 -16.21 8.59
C ASP A 34 2.11 -14.91 8.11
N LEU A 35 1.57 -13.76 8.51
CA LEU A 35 2.15 -12.45 8.18
C LEU A 35 3.52 -12.25 8.83
N TRP A 36 3.71 -12.58 10.10
CA TRP A 36 5.02 -12.53 10.75
C TRP A 36 6.03 -13.40 10.01
N ASN A 37 5.64 -14.60 9.58
CA ASN A 37 6.50 -15.45 8.78
C ASN A 37 6.82 -14.85 7.40
N PHE A 38 5.93 -14.09 6.77
CA PHE A 38 6.23 -13.41 5.50
C PHE A 38 7.16 -12.20 5.65
N PHE A 39 7.16 -11.58 6.82
CA PHE A 39 7.88 -10.34 7.15
C PHE A 39 8.98 -10.56 8.20
N SER A 40 9.46 -11.79 8.40
CA SER A 40 10.60 -12.07 9.26
C SER A 40 11.82 -11.29 8.78
N MET A 41 12.70 -10.87 9.69
CA MET A 41 13.87 -10.06 9.32
C MET A 41 14.72 -10.76 8.26
N GLU A 42 15.00 -12.06 8.42
CA GLU A 42 15.68 -12.90 7.44
C GLU A 42 15.08 -12.76 6.02
N LYS A 43 13.76 -12.88 5.88
CA LYS A 43 13.07 -12.80 4.57
C LYS A 43 12.93 -11.40 4.04
N LEU A 44 13.05 -10.38 4.89
CA LEU A 44 13.11 -9.00 4.45
C LEU A 44 14.51 -8.69 3.94
N ASP A 45 15.54 -9.08 4.69
CA ASP A 45 16.94 -8.87 4.33
C ASP A 45 17.34 -9.59 3.05
N SER A 46 16.73 -10.73 2.75
CA SER A 46 16.95 -11.44 1.49
C SER A 46 16.33 -10.77 0.26
N ARG A 47 15.54 -9.70 0.41
CA ARG A 47 14.88 -9.02 -0.73
C ARG A 47 15.83 -8.00 -1.35
N ALA A 48 15.93 -8.04 -2.69
CA ALA A 48 16.56 -6.97 -3.46
C ALA A 48 15.68 -5.73 -3.53
N ASN A 49 16.29 -4.57 -3.84
CA ASN A 49 15.59 -3.28 -4.05
C ASN A 49 14.72 -2.84 -2.87
N GLN A 50 15.24 -2.96 -1.65
CA GLN A 50 14.56 -2.45 -0.46
C GLN A 50 14.47 -0.93 -0.53
N SER A 51 13.37 -0.37 -0.03
CA SER A 51 13.24 1.08 0.10
C SER A 51 14.13 1.60 1.22
N ILE A 52 14.68 2.79 1.03
CA ILE A 52 15.46 3.51 2.07
C ILE A 52 14.64 3.63 3.36
N TRP A 53 13.33 3.88 3.25
CA TRP A 53 12.41 3.92 4.39
C TRP A 53 12.44 2.64 5.22
N LEU A 54 12.44 1.47 4.57
CA LEU A 54 12.44 0.18 5.27
C LEU A 54 13.77 -0.02 6.01
N THR A 55 14.88 0.30 5.37
CA THR A 55 16.22 0.20 5.96
C THR A 55 16.33 1.08 7.20
N ILE A 56 15.98 2.38 7.09
CA ILE A 56 16.02 3.32 8.21
C ILE A 56 15.09 2.88 9.34
N TYR A 57 13.87 2.42 9.03
CA TYR A 57 12.94 2.00 10.07
C TYR A 57 13.42 0.75 10.81
N LYS A 58 14.09 -0.19 10.13
CA LYS A 58 14.72 -1.35 10.77
C LYS A 58 15.86 -0.96 11.68
N GLU A 59 16.77 -0.10 11.22
CA GLU A 59 17.89 0.43 12.02
C GLU A 59 17.36 1.12 13.28
N HIS A 60 16.33 1.95 13.15
CA HIS A 60 15.70 2.61 14.27
C HIS A 60 15.17 1.62 15.33
N LEU A 61 14.57 0.50 14.91
CA LEU A 61 14.11 -0.52 15.85
C LEU A 61 15.27 -1.23 16.57
N VAL A 62 16.39 -1.44 15.89
CA VAL A 62 17.62 -1.99 16.49
C VAL A 62 18.19 -1.02 17.51
N ASP A 63 18.26 0.27 17.19
CA ASP A 63 18.76 1.31 18.10
C ASP A 63 17.90 1.43 19.37
N LEU A 64 16.59 1.19 19.26
CA LEU A 64 15.66 1.13 20.39
C LEU A 64 15.79 -0.18 21.22
N GLY A 65 16.66 -1.11 20.82
CA GLY A 65 16.83 -2.40 21.49
C GLY A 65 15.66 -3.37 21.30
N VAL A 66 14.85 -3.18 20.24
CA VAL A 66 13.70 -4.04 19.95
C VAL A 66 14.19 -5.39 19.44
N ASN A 67 13.77 -6.49 20.07
CA ASN A 67 14.14 -7.83 19.62
C ASN A 67 13.51 -8.19 18.26
N GLU A 68 14.10 -9.16 17.56
CA GLU A 68 13.74 -9.53 16.20
C GLU A 68 12.27 -9.96 16.01
N ASP A 69 11.70 -10.69 16.98
CA ASP A 69 10.28 -11.07 16.97
C ASP A 69 9.38 -9.83 16.97
N MET A 70 9.71 -8.85 17.82
CA MET A 70 8.95 -7.60 17.89
C MET A 70 9.19 -6.71 16.67
N GLN A 71 10.40 -6.70 16.09
CA GLN A 71 10.65 -6.03 14.81
C GLN A 71 9.75 -6.61 13.72
N THR A 72 9.63 -7.94 13.65
CA THR A 72 8.77 -8.63 12.69
C THR A 72 7.30 -8.25 12.87
N ARG A 73 6.84 -8.13 14.11
CA ARG A 73 5.49 -7.63 14.43
C ARG A 73 5.31 -6.17 14.00
N ALA A 74 6.31 -5.34 14.21
CA ALA A 74 6.30 -3.94 13.78
C ALA A 74 6.21 -3.82 12.25
N MET A 75 6.84 -4.71 11.48
CA MET A 75 6.70 -4.72 10.01
C MET A 75 5.26 -5.00 9.56
N VAL A 76 4.55 -5.90 10.23
CA VAL A 76 3.14 -6.18 9.92
C VAL A 76 2.25 -4.99 10.28
N LEU A 77 2.56 -4.27 11.36
CA LEU A 77 1.88 -3.00 11.67
C LEU A 77 2.13 -1.95 10.58
N GLN A 78 3.38 -1.79 10.14
CA GLN A 78 3.72 -0.84 9.08
C GLN A 78 3.05 -1.19 7.75
N LEU A 79 2.95 -2.49 7.40
CA LEU A 79 2.20 -2.95 6.24
C LEU A 79 0.75 -2.45 6.30
N TRP A 80 0.09 -2.60 7.45
CA TRP A 80 -1.28 -2.10 7.59
C TRP A 80 -1.36 -0.58 7.49
N SER A 81 -0.47 0.14 8.14
CA SER A 81 -0.49 1.61 8.14
C SER A 81 -0.27 2.22 6.75
N THR A 82 0.54 1.57 5.91
CA THR A 82 0.93 2.10 4.60
C THR A 82 0.05 1.61 3.46
N GLN A 83 -0.54 0.41 3.56
CA GLN A 83 -1.25 -0.23 2.44
C GLN A 83 -2.79 -0.23 2.57
N SER A 84 -3.34 0.08 3.74
CA SER A 84 -4.78 -0.05 4.00
C SER A 84 -5.66 0.93 3.24
N ASN A 85 -5.15 2.13 2.97
CA ASN A 85 -5.98 3.23 2.48
C ASN A 85 -5.96 3.39 0.95
N VAL A 86 -4.85 3.05 0.30
CA VAL A 86 -4.67 3.29 -1.14
C VAL A 86 -5.67 2.49 -1.97
N GLY A 87 -5.83 1.21 -1.67
CA GLY A 87 -6.77 0.34 -2.40
C GLY A 87 -8.23 0.83 -2.35
N PRO A 88 -8.80 1.04 -1.14
CA PRO A 88 -10.14 1.61 -0.99
C PRO A 88 -10.32 2.99 -1.63
N ALA A 89 -9.32 3.88 -1.53
CA ALA A 89 -9.37 5.20 -2.19
C ALA A 89 -9.47 5.07 -3.71
N VAL A 90 -8.60 4.25 -4.33
CA VAL A 90 -8.62 3.98 -5.76
C VAL A 90 -9.93 3.32 -6.20
N PHE A 91 -10.49 2.41 -5.39
CA PHE A 91 -11.79 1.81 -5.67
C PHE A 91 -12.89 2.88 -5.80
N TRP A 92 -12.98 3.80 -4.85
CA TRP A 92 -13.99 4.84 -4.87
C TRP A 92 -13.78 5.83 -6.02
N LEU A 93 -12.54 6.25 -6.26
CA LEU A 93 -12.17 7.09 -7.39
C LEU A 93 -12.65 6.49 -8.71
N LEU A 94 -12.26 5.23 -9.00
CA LEU A 94 -12.63 4.56 -10.23
C LEU A 94 -14.15 4.36 -10.34
N LEU A 95 -14.81 4.00 -9.25
CA LEU A 95 -16.26 3.87 -9.24
C LEU A 95 -16.94 5.20 -9.59
N PHE A 96 -16.48 6.32 -9.02
CA PHE A 96 -17.04 7.65 -9.29
C PHE A 96 -16.83 8.04 -10.75
N LEU A 97 -15.60 7.87 -11.27
CA LEU A 97 -15.31 8.14 -12.68
C LEU A 97 -16.20 7.31 -13.62
N LEU A 98 -16.35 6.01 -13.37
CA LEU A 98 -17.21 5.13 -14.17
C LEU A 98 -18.71 5.51 -14.11
N LYS A 99 -19.15 6.14 -13.01
CA LYS A 99 -20.52 6.63 -12.85
C LYS A 99 -20.75 8.03 -13.43
N HIS A 100 -19.68 8.77 -13.72
CA HIS A 100 -19.73 10.14 -14.23
C HIS A 100 -18.93 10.26 -15.54
N PRO A 101 -19.46 9.79 -16.69
CA PRO A 101 -18.74 9.76 -17.96
C PRO A 101 -18.12 11.10 -18.40
N PRO A 102 -18.75 12.27 -18.19
CA PRO A 102 -18.10 13.55 -18.51
C PRO A 102 -16.83 13.81 -17.69
N VAL A 103 -16.82 13.41 -16.41
CA VAL A 103 -15.66 13.54 -15.52
C VAL A 103 -14.57 12.56 -15.95
N MET A 104 -14.93 11.30 -16.25
CA MET A 104 -14.00 10.31 -16.79
C MET A 104 -13.33 10.81 -18.09
N ALA A 105 -14.12 11.36 -19.02
CA ALA A 105 -13.60 11.89 -20.27
C ALA A 105 -12.63 13.06 -20.05
N ALA A 106 -12.92 13.94 -19.07
CA ALA A 106 -12.03 15.04 -18.71
C ALA A 106 -10.69 14.54 -18.12
N VAL A 107 -10.73 13.58 -17.19
CA VAL A 107 -9.53 12.96 -16.63
C VAL A 107 -8.73 12.23 -17.72
N GLN A 108 -9.39 11.46 -18.59
CA GLN A 108 -8.73 10.78 -19.71
C GLN A 108 -8.06 11.78 -20.66
N ALA A 109 -8.73 12.88 -21.00
CA ALA A 109 -8.17 13.92 -21.85
C ALA A 109 -6.94 14.59 -21.21
N GLU A 110 -6.94 14.82 -19.90
CA GLU A 110 -5.77 15.32 -19.16
C GLU A 110 -4.60 14.35 -19.24
N MET A 111 -4.84 13.06 -18.96
CA MET A 111 -3.81 12.01 -19.04
C MET A 111 -3.28 11.87 -20.46
N GLU A 112 -4.15 11.84 -21.47
CA GLU A 112 -3.74 11.79 -22.89
C GLU A 112 -2.87 12.98 -23.28
N LYS A 113 -3.18 14.20 -22.81
CA LYS A 113 -2.37 15.39 -23.09
C LYS A 113 -0.97 15.25 -22.48
N LEU A 114 -0.86 14.73 -21.26
CA LEU A 114 0.42 14.48 -20.60
C LEU A 114 1.27 13.48 -21.39
N PHE A 115 0.68 12.37 -21.84
CA PHE A 115 1.39 11.34 -22.61
C PHE A 115 1.69 11.76 -24.06
N ARG A 116 0.79 12.49 -24.73
CA ARG A 116 0.93 12.91 -26.14
C ARG A 116 2.01 13.98 -26.32
N ASN A 117 2.11 14.93 -25.39
CA ASN A 117 3.15 15.96 -25.41
C ASN A 117 4.56 15.39 -25.25
N ARG A 118 4.69 14.15 -24.78
CA ARG A 118 5.98 13.52 -24.47
C ARG A 118 6.26 12.27 -25.30
N ARG A 119 5.80 12.24 -26.57
CA ARG A 119 6.08 11.23 -27.63
C ARG A 119 6.93 10.07 -27.11
N LEU A 120 6.25 9.02 -26.63
CA LEU A 120 6.74 7.64 -26.46
C LEU A 120 8.26 7.49 -26.63
N ALA A 121 9.03 7.91 -25.61
CA ALA A 121 10.32 7.29 -25.40
C ALA A 121 9.99 5.88 -24.90
N THR A 122 10.42 4.88 -25.65
CA THR A 122 10.23 3.44 -25.44
C THR A 122 10.97 2.93 -24.20
N GLY A 123 10.97 3.71 -23.12
CA GLY A 123 11.62 3.44 -21.84
C GLY A 123 10.62 2.97 -20.78
N PRO A 124 11.11 2.41 -19.67
CA PRO A 124 10.27 2.01 -18.55
C PRO A 124 9.41 3.18 -18.05
N ILE A 125 8.17 2.89 -17.62
CA ILE A 125 7.17 3.89 -17.16
C ILE A 125 7.75 4.87 -16.12
N CYS A 126 8.71 4.45 -15.30
CA CYS A 126 9.41 5.30 -14.34
C CYS A 126 10.24 6.44 -14.96
N GLU A 127 10.69 6.32 -16.21
CA GLU A 127 11.40 7.40 -16.93
C GLU A 127 10.42 8.41 -17.53
N ILE A 128 9.14 8.04 -17.66
CA ILE A 128 8.08 8.85 -18.27
C ILE A 128 7.37 9.73 -17.22
N LEU A 129 7.26 9.25 -15.99
CA LEU A 129 6.62 9.94 -14.86
C LEU A 129 7.66 10.61 -13.96
N ASN A 130 7.95 11.89 -14.22
CA ASN A 130 8.72 12.73 -13.29
C ASN A 130 7.78 13.55 -12.38
N GLN A 131 8.31 14.16 -11.31
CA GLN A 131 7.50 14.91 -10.35
C GLN A 131 6.72 16.05 -11.01
N ASP A 132 7.32 16.77 -11.97
CA ASP A 132 6.63 17.85 -12.69
C ASP A 132 5.37 17.36 -13.42
N VAL A 133 5.36 16.12 -13.91
CA VAL A 133 4.18 15.50 -14.55
C VAL A 133 3.13 15.17 -13.51
N LEU A 134 3.52 14.63 -12.35
CA LEU A 134 2.61 14.33 -11.26
C LEU A 134 2.00 15.59 -10.64
N ASP A 135 2.71 16.72 -10.69
CA ASP A 135 2.22 18.01 -10.18
C ASP A 135 1.34 18.77 -11.20
N SER A 136 1.21 18.25 -12.43
CA SER A 136 0.50 18.90 -13.54
C SER A 136 -0.83 18.22 -13.90
N THR A 137 -1.57 17.74 -12.89
CA THR A 137 -2.83 16.99 -13.05
C THR A 137 -4.04 17.60 -12.35
N PRO A 138 -4.38 18.88 -12.58
CA PRO A 138 -5.43 19.58 -11.81
C PRO A 138 -6.83 18.94 -11.89
N ILE A 139 -7.19 18.28 -12.99
CA ILE A 139 -8.50 17.62 -13.12
C ILE A 139 -8.51 16.33 -12.30
N PHE A 140 -7.45 15.53 -12.38
CA PHE A 140 -7.28 14.34 -11.55
C PHE A 140 -7.19 14.70 -10.06
N ASP A 141 -6.46 15.76 -9.70
CA ASP A 141 -6.33 16.25 -8.33
C ASP A 141 -7.67 16.72 -7.75
N SER A 142 -8.56 17.26 -8.60
CA SER A 142 -9.92 17.61 -8.20
C SER A 142 -10.83 16.38 -8.03
N ALA A 143 -10.47 15.24 -8.62
CA ALA A 143 -11.25 14.00 -8.54
C ALA A 143 -10.81 13.09 -7.39
N LEU A 144 -9.54 13.17 -6.98
CA LEU A 144 -8.93 12.41 -5.88
C LEU A 144 -9.27 13.00 -4.51
#